data_AF-A0A061CYG4-F1
#
_entry.id   AF-A0A061CYG4-F1
#
_cell.length_a   1.000
_cell.length_b   1.000
_cell.length_c   1.000
_cell.angle_alpha   90.00
_cell.angle_beta   90.00
_cell.angle_gamma   90.00
#
_symmetry.space_group_name_H-M   'P 1'
#
loop_
_entity.id
_entity.type
_entity.pdbx_description
1 polymer ?
#
loop_
_entity_poly.entity_id
_entity_poly.type
_entity_poly.pdbx_seq_one_letter_code
_entity_poly.pdbx_strand_id
1 'polypeptide(L)'
;MQRPSWHSGSIRVLGGATLLLLYAASFLCSADSDGARGSLITEESDRFTVYSVSLSDVPVFVTADDFHVDLLGTQFAQITVDGCGVEWKIRLHQKIPFGLIFYPEFSVTLERLERTTSTWVVKVRIPKYYDLEPIPFSREEL
;
A
#
# COMPACT_ATOMS: atom_id res chain seq x y z
N MET A 1 18.52 -53.04 -43.60
CA MET A 1 19.57 -52.82 -42.58
C MET A 1 20.56 -51.80 -43.10
N GLN A 2 20.45 -50.54 -42.67
CA GLN A 2 21.53 -49.54 -42.65
C GLN A 2 21.00 -48.31 -41.87
N ARG A 3 21.85 -47.79 -40.97
CA ARG A 3 21.52 -46.86 -39.89
C ARG A 3 21.14 -45.45 -40.40
N PRO A 4 20.28 -44.69 -39.70
CA PRO A 4 20.21 -43.25 -39.91
C PRO A 4 21.41 -42.56 -39.25
N SER A 5 22.15 -41.82 -40.06
CA SER A 5 23.23 -40.92 -39.70
C SER A 5 22.71 -39.71 -38.93
N TRP A 6 23.30 -39.46 -37.76
CA TRP A 6 23.17 -38.19 -37.05
C TRP A 6 23.85 -37.08 -37.84
N HIS A 7 23.08 -36.08 -38.26
CA HIS A 7 23.59 -34.76 -38.59
C HIS A 7 23.09 -33.75 -37.55
N SER A 8 24.02 -33.38 -36.69
CA SER A 8 23.99 -32.16 -35.88
C SER A 8 23.93 -30.94 -36.81
N GLY A 9 23.03 -29.99 -36.55
CA GLY A 9 22.94 -28.79 -37.36
C GLY A 9 21.79 -27.85 -36.99
N SER A 10 22.09 -26.92 -36.09
CA SER A 10 21.56 -25.54 -36.07
C SER A 10 20.08 -25.34 -35.69
N ILE A 11 19.78 -25.36 -34.40
CA ILE A 11 18.62 -24.62 -33.85
C ILE A 11 18.97 -23.14 -33.90
N ARG A 12 18.37 -22.42 -34.86
CA ARG A 12 18.32 -20.96 -34.84
C ARG A 12 17.42 -20.56 -33.68
N VAL A 13 18.01 -19.97 -32.64
CA VAL A 13 17.30 -19.28 -31.57
C VAL A 13 16.74 -17.99 -32.18
N LEU A 14 15.53 -18.07 -32.72
CA LEU A 14 14.68 -16.92 -33.04
C LEU A 14 13.57 -16.89 -31.99
N GLY A 15 13.55 -15.83 -31.19
CA GLY A 15 12.56 -15.66 -30.13
C GLY A 15 13.06 -14.81 -28.96
N GLY A 16 13.98 -13.87 -29.23
CA GLY A 16 14.17 -12.74 -28.34
C GLY A 16 12.98 -11.80 -28.46
N ALA A 17 12.63 -11.15 -27.35
CA ALA A 17 11.63 -10.10 -27.21
C ALA A 17 10.18 -10.51 -26.91
N THR A 18 9.93 -11.35 -25.88
CA THR A 18 8.65 -11.25 -25.13
C THR A 18 8.72 -11.74 -23.68
N LEU A 19 9.85 -11.56 -22.99
CA LEU A 19 9.93 -11.93 -21.56
C LEU A 19 10.96 -11.10 -20.78
N LEU A 20 10.93 -9.78 -20.98
CA LEU A 20 11.81 -8.83 -20.28
C LEU A 20 11.10 -7.48 -20.16
N LEU A 21 10.00 -7.45 -19.39
CA LEU A 21 9.27 -6.23 -19.08
C LEU A 21 8.70 -6.26 -17.65
N LEU A 22 9.47 -6.80 -16.70
CA LEU A 22 9.10 -6.84 -15.27
C LEU A 22 10.28 -6.54 -14.32
N TYR A 23 11.37 -5.97 -14.82
CA TYR A 23 12.59 -5.75 -14.02
C TYR A 23 13.20 -4.38 -14.28
N ALA A 24 12.44 -3.30 -14.06
CA ALA A 24 12.98 -1.94 -14.06
C ALA A 24 12.06 -0.96 -13.31
N ALA A 25 11.80 -1.21 -12.03
CA ALA A 25 11.33 -0.18 -11.12
C ALA A 25 11.86 -0.41 -9.69
N SER A 26 13.10 -0.87 -9.56
CA SER A 26 13.82 -0.85 -8.28
C SER A 26 14.65 0.44 -8.15
N PHE A 27 14.11 1.55 -8.63
CA PHE A 27 14.75 2.86 -8.50
C PHE A 27 14.27 3.54 -7.23
N LEU A 28 15.04 3.30 -6.16
CA LEU A 28 15.29 4.24 -5.06
C LEU A 28 14.05 4.96 -4.52
N CYS A 29 13.14 4.21 -3.89
CA CYS A 29 12.33 4.82 -2.84
C CYS A 29 13.17 4.83 -1.56
N SER A 30 14.13 5.75 -1.49
CA SER A 30 14.68 6.17 -0.21
C SER A 30 13.80 7.31 0.27
N ALA A 31 12.61 6.99 0.78
CA ALA A 31 11.89 7.97 1.57
C ALA A 31 12.73 8.20 2.82
N ASP A 32 13.39 9.36 2.89
CA ASP A 32 14.05 9.77 4.11
C ASP A 32 12.98 9.77 5.21
N SER A 33 13.14 8.92 6.22
CA SER A 33 12.13 8.71 7.27
C SER A 33 11.77 9.99 8.04
N ASP A 34 12.58 11.03 7.89
CA ASP A 34 12.34 12.37 8.43
C ASP A 34 11.24 13.15 7.70
N GLY A 35 10.93 12.86 6.42
CA GLY A 35 9.89 13.55 5.66
C GLY A 35 8.47 13.36 6.24
N ALA A 36 8.22 12.22 6.90
CA ALA A 36 6.92 11.90 7.50
C ALA A 36 6.77 12.39 8.95
N ARG A 37 7.86 12.68 9.67
CA ARG A 37 7.82 12.99 11.12
C ARG A 37 7.15 14.32 11.44
N GLY A 38 7.03 15.23 10.46
CA GLY A 38 6.37 16.53 10.61
C GLY A 38 4.97 16.64 10.02
N SER A 39 4.47 15.58 9.35
CA SER A 39 3.25 15.71 8.52
C SER A 39 1.98 15.08 9.11
N LEU A 40 2.04 14.55 10.34
CA LEU A 40 0.87 13.95 10.97
C LEU A 40 -0.03 15.04 11.57
N ILE A 41 -1.21 15.23 10.99
CA ILE A 41 -2.29 16.03 11.55
C ILE A 41 -3.32 15.07 12.15
N THR A 42 -3.70 15.30 13.40
CA THR A 42 -4.74 14.51 14.08
C THR A 42 -5.98 15.37 14.27
N GLU A 43 -7.13 14.88 13.80
CA GLU A 43 -8.43 15.50 14.00
C GLU A 43 -9.27 14.60 14.90
N GLU A 44 -9.78 15.16 15.99
CA GLU A 44 -10.64 14.43 16.92
C GLU A 44 -12.11 14.71 16.69
N SER A 45 -12.90 13.64 16.59
CA SER A 45 -14.36 13.67 16.65
C SER A 45 -14.82 12.86 17.87
N ASP A 46 -16.10 12.96 18.22
CA ASP A 46 -16.69 12.16 19.28
C ASP A 46 -16.65 10.67 18.96
N ARG A 47 -16.82 10.29 17.69
CA ARG A 47 -16.95 8.87 17.27
C ARG A 47 -15.66 8.25 16.74
N PHE A 48 -14.73 9.07 16.25
CA PHE A 48 -13.50 8.60 15.61
C PHE A 48 -12.39 9.65 15.74
N THR A 49 -11.15 9.20 15.52
CA THR A 49 -9.99 10.04 15.32
C THR A 49 -9.49 9.86 13.89
N VAL A 50 -9.25 10.95 13.17
CA VAL A 50 -8.63 10.92 11.84
C VAL A 50 -7.16 11.27 11.96
N TYR A 51 -6.32 10.42 11.40
CA TYR A 51 -4.89 10.64 11.27
C TYR A 51 -4.61 10.96 9.81
N SER A 52 -4.20 12.19 9.52
CA SER A 52 -3.83 12.63 8.17
C SER A 52 -2.31 12.72 8.08
N VAL A 53 -1.71 12.00 7.14
CA VAL A 53 -0.27 12.03 6.87
C VAL A 53 -0.05 12.47 5.43
N SER A 54 0.80 13.48 5.20
CA SER A 54 1.31 13.78 3.87
C SER A 54 2.58 12.95 3.63
N LEU A 55 2.57 12.24 2.51
CA LEU A 55 3.60 11.35 2.03
C LEU A 55 4.21 11.99 0.78
N SER A 56 5.40 12.57 0.93
CA SER A 56 6.16 13.16 -0.17
C SER A 56 7.09 12.12 -0.81
N ASP A 57 7.62 12.48 -1.98
CA ASP A 57 8.60 11.67 -2.73
C ASP A 57 8.08 10.29 -3.17
N VAL A 58 6.76 10.15 -3.31
CA VAL A 58 6.11 8.95 -3.83
C VAL A 58 6.27 8.92 -5.36
N PRO A 59 6.77 7.83 -5.97
CA PRO A 59 6.93 7.74 -7.42
C PRO A 59 5.65 8.03 -8.20
N VAL A 60 5.75 8.75 -9.33
CA VAL A 60 4.59 9.20 -10.12
C VAL A 60 3.76 8.08 -10.76
N PHE A 61 4.27 6.85 -10.79
CA PHE A 61 3.50 5.69 -11.28
C PHE A 61 2.50 5.18 -10.24
N VAL A 62 2.64 5.57 -8.97
CA VAL A 62 1.74 5.19 -7.89
C VAL A 62 0.39 5.87 -8.09
N THR A 63 -0.65 5.09 -7.91
CA THR A 63 -2.05 5.48 -7.95
C THR A 63 -2.71 5.31 -6.59
N ALA A 64 -3.95 5.77 -6.45
CA ALA A 64 -4.70 5.65 -5.20
C ALA A 64 -4.89 4.17 -4.77
N ASP A 65 -4.98 3.24 -5.72
CA ASP A 65 -5.26 1.83 -5.46
C ASP A 65 -4.03 1.06 -4.93
N ASP A 66 -2.84 1.65 -5.03
CA ASP A 66 -1.58 1.07 -4.56
C ASP A 66 -1.34 1.31 -3.06
N PHE A 67 -2.18 2.11 -2.40
CA PHE A 67 -2.09 2.41 -0.97
C PHE A 67 -2.89 1.40 -0.15
N HIS A 68 -2.25 0.85 0.88
CA HIS A 68 -2.89 -0.05 1.84
C HIS A 68 -2.67 0.44 3.26
N VAL A 69 -3.66 0.22 4.12
CA VAL A 69 -3.58 0.57 5.55
C VAL A 69 -3.96 -0.62 6.39
N ASP A 70 -2.99 -1.11 7.16
CA ASP A 70 -3.15 -2.24 8.05
C ASP A 70 -2.94 -1.83 9.52
N LEU A 71 -3.37 -2.67 10.44
CA LEU A 71 -3.08 -2.51 11.86
C LEU A 71 -1.89 -3.37 12.25
N LEU A 72 -0.90 -2.74 12.89
CA LEU A 72 0.21 -3.45 13.51
C LEU A 72 -0.04 -3.53 15.03
N GLY A 73 -0.63 -4.66 15.42
CA GLY A 73 -1.06 -4.89 16.79
C GLY A 73 -2.16 -3.91 17.23
N THR A 74 -2.15 -3.51 18.49
CA THR A 74 -3.20 -2.65 19.06
C THR A 74 -2.86 -1.16 19.08
N GLN A 75 -1.72 -0.76 18.53
CA GLN A 75 -1.14 0.57 18.80
C GLN A 75 -0.72 1.35 17.55
N PHE A 76 -0.67 0.71 16.39
CA PHE A 76 -0.16 1.34 15.19
C PHE A 76 -1.07 1.05 14.00
N ALA A 77 -1.31 2.07 13.18
CA ALA A 77 -1.72 1.90 11.81
C ALA A 77 -0.47 1.97 10.92
N GLN A 78 -0.32 1.05 9.99
CA GLN A 78 0.76 0.98 9.03
C GLN A 78 0.22 1.29 7.64
N ILE A 79 0.81 2.28 6.99
CA ILE A 79 0.52 2.62 5.60
C ILE A 79 1.64 2.01 4.76
N THR A 80 1.27 1.26 3.72
CA THR A 80 2.18 0.70 2.73
C THR A 80 1.76 1.16 1.34
N VAL A 81 2.74 1.23 0.44
CA VAL A 81 2.51 1.59 -0.97
C VAL A 81 3.19 0.55 -1.84
N ASP A 82 2.42 -0.09 -2.71
CA ASP A 82 2.92 -1.14 -3.58
C ASP A 82 4.02 -0.62 -4.51
N GLY A 83 5.06 -1.43 -4.69
CA GLY A 83 6.22 -1.07 -5.53
C GLY A 83 7.15 -0.01 -4.94
N CYS A 84 6.84 0.59 -3.78
CA CYS A 84 7.68 1.62 -3.17
C CYS A 84 8.60 1.08 -2.07
N GLY A 85 8.31 -0.08 -1.45
CA GLY A 85 9.19 -0.65 -0.42
C GLY A 85 9.40 0.23 0.82
N VAL A 86 8.62 1.30 0.95
CA VAL A 86 8.59 2.22 2.08
C VAL A 86 7.29 2.01 2.84
N GLU A 87 7.39 2.01 4.16
CA GLU A 87 6.27 1.87 5.08
C GLU A 87 6.24 3.04 6.06
N TRP A 88 5.05 3.51 6.37
CA TRP A 88 4.83 4.55 7.38
C TRP A 88 4.00 4.00 8.53
N LYS A 89 4.34 4.37 9.77
CA LYS A 89 3.66 3.91 10.98
C LYS A 89 3.11 5.08 11.76
N ILE A 90 1.81 5.08 11.99
CA ILE A 90 1.11 6.05 12.81
C ILE A 90 0.84 5.42 14.17
N ARG A 91 1.37 6.02 15.23
CA ARG A 91 1.04 5.61 16.60
C ARG A 91 -0.34 6.14 16.97
N LEU A 92 -1.23 5.24 17.37
CA LEU A 92 -2.59 5.58 17.77
C LEU A 92 -2.59 6.15 19.19
N HIS A 93 -3.35 7.23 19.40
CA HIS A 93 -3.58 7.81 20.73
C HIS A 93 -4.36 6.85 21.64
N GLN A 94 -5.40 6.22 21.08
CA GLN A 94 -6.19 5.19 21.76
C GLN A 94 -5.79 3.81 21.25
N LYS A 95 -5.56 2.87 22.17
CA LYS A 95 -5.29 1.49 21.81
C LYS A 95 -6.56 0.80 21.33
N ILE A 96 -6.41 0.00 20.28
CA ILE A 96 -7.48 -0.88 19.81
C ILE A 96 -7.63 -2.04 20.82
N PRO A 97 -8.87 -2.41 21.20
CA PRO A 97 -9.09 -3.56 22.08
C PRO A 97 -8.44 -4.84 21.55
N PHE A 98 -7.92 -5.67 22.45
CA PHE A 98 -7.33 -6.94 22.06
C PHE A 98 -8.39 -7.91 21.52
N GLY A 99 -8.04 -8.70 20.50
CA GLY A 99 -8.94 -9.69 19.90
C GLY A 99 -9.95 -9.10 18.91
N LEU A 100 -9.90 -7.80 18.66
CA LEU A 100 -10.76 -7.12 17.70
C LEU A 100 -10.12 -7.15 16.31
N ILE A 101 -10.86 -7.65 15.32
CA ILE A 101 -10.49 -7.56 13.90
C ILE A 101 -11.22 -6.35 13.34
N PHE A 102 -10.46 -5.35 12.89
CA PHE A 102 -10.99 -4.13 12.30
C PHE A 102 -10.09 -3.72 11.13
N TYR A 103 -10.74 -3.27 10.06
CA TYR A 103 -10.07 -2.74 8.87
C TYR A 103 -10.25 -1.22 8.88
N PRO A 104 -9.17 -0.45 9.09
CA PRO A 104 -9.26 1.01 9.06
C PRO A 104 -9.85 1.50 7.76
N GLU A 105 -10.91 2.31 7.86
CA GLU A 105 -11.33 3.12 6.73
C GLU A 105 -10.23 4.14 6.45
N PHE A 106 -9.82 4.26 5.19
CA PHE A 106 -8.88 5.28 4.78
C PHE A 106 -9.27 5.87 3.43
N SER A 107 -8.74 7.07 3.16
CA SER A 107 -8.86 7.75 1.89
C SER A 107 -7.52 8.35 1.50
N VAL A 108 -7.23 8.36 0.21
CA VAL A 108 -5.99 8.94 -0.33
C VAL A 108 -6.31 10.02 -1.35
N THR A 109 -5.58 11.12 -1.29
CA THR A 109 -5.75 12.25 -2.20
C THR A 109 -4.39 12.70 -2.70
N LEU A 110 -4.25 12.85 -4.01
CA LEU A 110 -3.07 13.46 -4.62
C LEU A 110 -3.07 14.97 -4.29
N GLU A 111 -2.08 15.43 -3.53
CA GLU A 111 -1.92 16.83 -3.16
C GLU A 111 -1.04 17.58 -4.15
N ARG A 112 0.05 16.94 -4.60
CA ARG A 112 0.99 17.54 -5.56
C ARG A 112 1.53 16.48 -6.50
N LEU A 113 1.66 16.85 -7.77
CA LEU A 113 2.34 16.06 -8.80
C LEU A 113 3.52 16.83 -9.35
N GLU A 114 4.71 16.23 -9.31
CA GLU A 114 5.93 16.75 -9.91
C GLU A 114 6.36 15.88 -11.10
N ARG A 115 7.55 16.11 -11.65
CA ARG A 115 8.00 15.40 -12.86
C ARG A 115 8.23 13.89 -12.62
N THR A 116 8.73 13.54 -11.45
CA THR A 116 9.16 12.17 -11.11
C THR A 116 8.64 11.68 -9.77
N THR A 117 8.16 12.59 -8.93
CA THR A 117 7.59 12.32 -7.63
C THR A 117 6.22 12.97 -7.46
N SER A 118 5.51 12.57 -6.41
CA SER A 118 4.20 13.05 -6.03
C SER A 118 4.11 13.13 -4.51
N THR A 119 3.19 13.98 -4.04
CA THR A 119 2.82 14.10 -2.64
C THR A 119 1.36 13.68 -2.49
N TRP A 120 1.11 12.75 -1.58
CA TRP A 120 -0.21 12.20 -1.28
C TRP A 120 -0.59 12.46 0.16
N VAL A 121 -1.84 12.80 0.40
CA VAL A 121 -2.41 12.86 1.74
C VAL A 121 -3.20 11.59 1.99
N VAL A 122 -2.78 10.80 2.97
CA VAL A 122 -3.48 9.61 3.44
C VAL A 122 -4.19 9.95 4.73
N LYS A 123 -5.52 9.78 4.75
CA LYS A 123 -6.34 9.96 5.94
C LYS A 123 -6.81 8.60 6.43
N VAL A 124 -6.43 8.23 7.65
CA VAL A 124 -6.82 6.99 8.31
C VAL A 124 -7.80 7.29 9.42
N ARG A 125 -8.96 6.66 9.39
CA ARG A 125 -10.03 6.85 10.37
C ARG A 125 -10.07 5.70 11.36
N ILE A 126 -9.92 6.03 12.65
CA ILE A 126 -9.92 5.06 13.76
C ILE A 126 -11.13 5.32 14.67
N PRO A 127 -12.07 4.38 14.80
CA PRO A 127 -13.19 4.49 15.72
C PRO A 127 -12.72 4.60 17.19
N LYS A 128 -13.42 5.43 17.97
CA LYS A 128 -13.25 5.50 19.43
C LYS A 128 -14.07 4.45 20.17
N TYR A 129 -15.18 4.05 19.56
CA TYR A 129 -16.09 3.01 20.05
C TYR A 129 -16.14 1.87 19.04
N TYR A 130 -16.08 0.65 19.54
CA TYR A 130 -16.20 -0.55 18.73
C TYR A 130 -17.49 -1.24 19.16
N ASP A 131 -18.47 -1.26 18.26
CA ASP A 131 -19.67 -2.06 18.48
C ASP A 131 -19.30 -3.51 18.20
N LEU A 132 -19.25 -4.31 19.27
CA LEU A 132 -18.88 -5.71 19.24
C LEU A 132 -20.11 -6.62 19.15
N GLU A 133 -21.31 -6.05 19.09
CA GLU A 133 -22.51 -6.82 18.89
C GLU A 133 -22.53 -7.35 17.44
N PRO A 134 -22.77 -8.66 17.23
CA PRO A 134 -22.90 -9.21 15.89
C PRO A 134 -24.09 -8.54 15.18
N ILE A 135 -23.83 -7.85 14.07
CA ILE A 135 -24.92 -7.38 13.19
C ILE A 135 -25.48 -8.61 12.48
N PRO A 136 -26.76 -8.98 12.68
CA PRO A 136 -27.35 -10.11 11.97
C PRO A 136 -27.37 -9.79 10.47
N PHE A 137 -26.70 -10.63 9.68
CA PHE A 137 -26.72 -10.52 8.22
C PHE A 137 -28.13 -10.85 7.71
N SER A 138 -28.85 -9.85 7.20
CA SER A 138 -30.10 -10.04 6.47
C SER A 138 -29.81 -10.18 4.97
N ARG A 139 -30.34 -11.24 4.33
CA ARG A 139 -30.25 -11.42 2.88
C ARG A 139 -31.08 -10.42 2.07
N GLU A 140 -31.85 -9.56 2.75
CA GLU A 140 -32.85 -8.68 2.14
C GLU A 140 -32.27 -7.31 1.74
N GLU A 141 -31.00 -7.04 2.06
CA GLU A 141 -30.30 -5.77 1.76
C GLU A 141 -29.38 -5.85 0.51
N LEU A 142 -29.54 -6.86 -0.34
CA LEU A 142 -28.84 -7.03 -1.63
C LEU A 142 -29.69 -6.62 -2.84
#